data_AF-A0A0E3WIR3-F1
#
_entry.id   AF-A0A0E3WIR3-F1
#
_cell.length_a   1.000
_cell.length_b   1.000
_cell.length_c   1.000
_cell.angle_alpha   90.00
_cell.angle_beta   90.00
_cell.angle_gamma   90.00
#
_symmetry.space_group_name_H-M   'P 1'
#
loop_
_entity.id
_entity.type
_entity.pdbx_description
1 polymer ?
#
loop_
_entity_poly.entity_id
_entity_poly.type
_entity_poly.pdbx_seq_one_letter_code
_entity_poly.pdbx_strand_id
1 'polypeptide(L)' 'MFYICYRGKKLYGPMSEEEALKEWFALAGTVKELYIIETDEATGKIKRQIGPSARRKKK' A
#
# COMPACT_ATOMS: atom_id res chain seq x y z
N MET A 1 -7.18 8.64 -2.72
CA MET A 1 -7.29 7.30 -3.32
C MET A 1 -6.25 6.35 -2.74
N PHE A 2 -6.65 5.19 -2.23
CA PHE A 2 -5.73 4.16 -1.72
C PHE A 2 -5.40 3.15 -2.81
N TYR A 3 -4.14 2.73 -2.85
CA TYR A 3 -3.65 1.67 -3.72
C TYR A 3 -2.87 0.65 -2.91
N ILE A 4 -3.18 -0.63 -3.08
CA ILE A 4 -2.31 -1.70 -2.59
C ILE A 4 -1.20 -1.90 -3.61
N CYS A 5 0.02 -1.84 -3.12
CA CYS A 5 1.22 -2.08 -3.88
C CYS A 5 1.96 -3.30 -3.31
N TYR A 6 2.61 -4.03 -4.21
CA TYR A 6 3.46 -5.15 -3.88
C TYR A 6 4.76 -5.01 -4.64
N ARG A 7 5.88 -5.02 -3.92
CA ARG A 7 7.23 -5.09 -4.53
C ARG A 7 7.46 -4.02 -5.63
N GLY A 8 6.95 -2.81 -5.43
CA GLY A 8 7.08 -1.69 -6.38
C GLY A 8 6.01 -1.64 -7.48
N LYS A 9 5.07 -2.59 -7.53
CA LYS A 9 3.94 -2.59 -8.48
C LYS A 9 2.64 -2.23 -7.78
N LYS A 10 1.81 -1.41 -8.42
CA LYS A 10 0.41 -1.17 -8.01
C LYS A 10 -0.41 -2.41 -8.39
N LEU A 11 -1.03 -3.04 -7.41
CA LEU A 11 -1.76 -4.30 -7.57
C LEU A 11 -3.28 -4.06 -7.57
N TYR A 12 -3.75 -3.24 -6.64
CA TYR A 12 -5.17 -2.87 -6.52
C TYR A 12 -5.35 -1.36 -6.28
N GLY A 13 -6.42 -0.79 -6.83
CA GLY A 13 -6.85 0.59 -6.63
C GLY A 13 -7.29 1.29 -7.93
N PRO A 14 -7.94 2.47 -7.85
CA PRO A 14 -8.21 3.26 -6.64
C PRO A 14 -9.41 2.72 -5.82
N MET A 15 -9.24 2.63 -4.50
CA MET A 15 -10.31 2.23 -3.57
C MET A 15 -10.26 3.03 -2.26
N SER A 16 -11.23 2.77 -1.38
CA SER A 16 -11.34 3.37 -0.03
C SER A 16 -10.33 2.79 0.95
N GLU A 17 -10.04 3.53 2.02
CA GLU A 17 -9.12 3.12 3.09
C GLU A 17 -9.50 1.76 3.67
N GLU A 18 -10.79 1.58 3.98
CA GLU A 18 -11.33 0.39 4.62
C GLU A 18 -11.19 -0.86 3.74
N GLU A 19 -11.48 -0.75 2.44
CA GLU A 19 -11.30 -1.85 1.49
C GLU A 19 -9.82 -2.21 1.35
N ALA A 20 -8.96 -1.20 1.22
CA ALA A 20 -7.52 -1.40 1.11
C ALA A 20 -6.95 -2.09 2.36
N LEU A 21 -7.40 -1.70 3.56
CA LEU A 21 -6.99 -2.33 4.82
C LEU A 21 -7.51 -3.76 4.93
N LYS A 22 -8.75 -4.02 4.54
CA LYS A 22 -9.35 -5.35 4.60
C LYS A 22 -8.64 -6.34 3.68
N GLU A 23 -8.39 -5.95 2.43
CA GLU A 23 -7.61 -6.71 1.46
C GLU A 23 -6.17 -6.91 1.93
N TRP A 24 -5.52 -5.83 2.40
CA TRP A 24 -4.17 -5.92 2.93
C TRP A 24 -4.07 -6.86 4.12
N PHE A 25 -5.02 -6.82 5.05
CA PHE A 25 -5.05 -7.71 6.21
C PHE A 25 -5.29 -9.16 5.82
N ALA A 26 -6.20 -9.41 4.87
CA ALA A 26 -6.43 -10.75 4.31
C ALA A 26 -5.18 -11.31 3.63
N LEU A 27 -4.44 -10.46 2.90
CA LEU A 27 -3.25 -10.86 2.17
C LEU A 27 -1.97 -10.86 3.03
N ALA A 28 -1.91 -10.10 4.13
CA ALA A 28 -0.71 -9.97 4.97
C ALA A 28 -0.26 -11.31 5.58
N GLY A 29 -1.18 -12.27 5.76
CA GLY A 29 -0.86 -13.63 6.19
C GLY A 29 -0.18 -14.48 5.11
N THR A 30 -0.37 -14.15 3.84
CA THR A 30 0.03 -14.99 2.69
C THR A 30 1.14 -14.34 1.85
N VAL A 31 1.09 -13.03 1.67
CA VAL A 31 1.99 -12.24 0.82
C VAL A 31 2.76 -11.25 1.69
N LYS A 32 4.04 -11.58 1.93
CA LYS A 32 4.98 -10.70 2.61
C LYS A 32 5.29 -9.49 1.73
N GLU A 33 5.53 -8.29 2.31
CA GLU A 33 5.91 -7.05 1.58
C GLU A 33 4.78 -6.34 0.80
N LEU A 34 3.52 -6.57 1.18
CA LEU A 34 2.41 -5.71 0.75
C LEU A 34 2.40 -4.39 1.52
N TYR A 35 2.16 -3.29 0.82
CA TYR A 35 2.02 -1.97 1.41
C TYR A 35 0.93 -1.19 0.69
N ILE A 36 0.21 -0.36 1.42
CA ILE A 36 -0.82 0.53 0.88
C ILE A 36 -0.20 1.91 0.73
N ILE A 37 -0.49 2.59 -0.37
CA ILE A 37 -0.19 4.01 -0.54
C ILE A 37 -1.50 4.80 -0.65
N GLU A 38 -1.60 5.87 0.12
CA GLU A 38 -2.60 6.91 -0.06
C GLU A 38 -2.04 7.92 -1.05
N THR A 39 -2.78 8.16 -2.13
CA THR A 39 -2.44 9.13 -3.16
C THR A 39 -3.49 10.21 -3.20
N ASP A 40 -3.01 11.44 -3.32
CA ASP A 40 -3.83 12.64 -3.46
C ASP A 40 -4.38 12.73 -4.89
N GLU A 41 -5.70 12.89 -5.01
CA GLU A 41 -6.39 12.88 -6.31
C GLU A 41 -6.02 14.11 -7.17
N ALA A 42 -5.75 15.25 -6.53
CA ALA A 42 -5.44 16.49 -7.23
C ALA A 42 -3.99 16.56 -7.75
N THR A 43 -3.05 15.89 -7.08
CA THR A 43 -1.62 16.00 -7.39
C THR A 43 -0.95 14.70 -7.81
N GLY A 44 -1.62 13.55 -7.64
CA GLY A 44 -1.02 12.22 -7.85
C GLY A 44 0.13 11.90 -6.90
N LYS A 45 0.36 12.73 -5.87
CA LYS A 45 1.43 12.54 -4.89
C LYS A 45 0.99 11.55 -3.81
N ILE A 46 1.94 10.74 -3.37
CA ILE A 46 1.75 9.83 -2.23
C ILE A 46 1.69 10.69 -0.96
N LYS A 47 0.53 10.75 -0.32
CA LYS A 47 0.31 11.41 0.97
C LYS A 47 0.76 10.53 2.14
N ARG A 48 0.45 9.24 2.08
CA ARG A 48 0.68 8.30 3.18
C ARG A 48 1.07 6.93 2.67
N GLN A 49 1.88 6.21 3.43
CA GLN A 49 2.17 4.80 3.19
C GLN A 49 1.85 4.01 4.46
N ILE A 50 1.12 2.91 4.30
CA ILE A 50 0.72 1.99 5.39
C ILE A 50 1.31 0.62 5.08
N GLY A 51 1.96 0.00 6.06
CA GLY A 51 2.63 -1.30 5.91
C GLY A 51 4.16 -1.21 5.87
N PRO A 52 4.85 -2.36 5.71
CA PRO A 52 6.30 -2.42 5.72
C PRO A 52 6.89 -1.58 4.58
N SER A 53 7.45 -0.43 4.93
CA SER A 53 8.33 0.32 4.04
C SER A 53 9.54 -0.56 3.75
N ALA A 54 9.87 -0.76 2.47
CA ALA A 54 10.99 -1.58 2.05
C ALA A 54 12.28 -1.13 2.76
N ARG A 55 12.65 -1.88 3.81
CA ARG A 55 13.95 -1.95 4.50
C ARG A 55 14.71 -0.63 4.66
N ARG A 56 14.75 -0.11 5.89
CA ARG A 56 16.04 0.40 6.41
C ARG A 56 16.94 -0.82 6.65
N LYS A 57 17.61 -1.32 5.61
CA LYS A 57 18.89 -2.02 5.80
C LYS A 57 19.86 -0.97 6.33
N LYS A 58 20.04 -0.90 7.65
CA LYS A 58 21.24 -0.29 8.20
C LYS A 58 22.41 -1.18 7.78
N LYS A 59 23.32 -0.57 7.03
CA LYS A 59 24.56 -1.14 6.52
C LYS A 59 25.48 -1.53 7.68
#